data_AF-A0A8C2ZPS5-F1
#
_entry.id   AF-A0A8C2ZPS5-F1
#
_cell.length_a   1.000
_cell.length_b   1.000
_cell.length_c   1.000
_cell.angle_alpha   90.00
_cell.angle_beta   90.00
_cell.angle_gamma   90.00
#
_symmetry.space_group_name_H-M   'P 1'
#
loop_
_entity.id
_entity.type
_entity.pdbx_description
1 polymer ?
#
loop_
_entity_poly.entity_id
_entity_poly.type
_entity_poly.pdbx_seq_one_letter_code
_entity_poly.pdbx_strand_id
1 'polypeptide(L)'
;MSSSLLLVHCHLHLSGRFWHITDLHLDPSYHLAPDPTKVCSSSKGAAASHAGPFGDFLCDSPFALIQSAFAHMAPLTQPQDFIIWTGDSPPHVPADELSTDTVIQVISNMTQTIRQHFPNLTVYPALGNHDYWPQVPFMSSSTNAVYKAAARLWKPWLQTEALLTLSQGGFYSQLVKPGLRVLSLNTILYYGPNEATKNMTDPAGQFEWLERTLEKAARSLEKVYIIAHVPVGYLPFARSTPALRESHNERLVAIFRDHSDVIAGHFYGHTHRDSFMVLMDRHGKPVNSLFVSPAVTPIKHVLEPYSNNPAFRAYLYNTEDFAVLDIWQYYLNLTEANEEQRSSWRLEYIMTEAFGLADLRPPGLLRLALSFGAPRSEAFAVYFAHYMVAYDLSVFLLCLCIPGK
;
A
#
# COMPACT_ATOMS: atom_id res chain seq x y z
N MET A 1 32.55 25.38 14.31
CA MET A 1 31.43 24.46 14.62
C MET A 1 30.18 25.30 14.94
N SER A 2 29.45 25.82 13.95
CA SER A 2 28.16 26.52 14.21
C SER A 2 27.28 26.74 12.97
N SER A 3 27.52 26.06 11.84
CA SER A 3 26.67 26.21 10.63
C SER A 3 25.82 24.97 10.35
N SER A 4 26.24 23.78 10.79
CA SER A 4 25.49 22.54 10.57
C SER A 4 24.28 22.36 11.50
N LEU A 5 24.29 22.95 12.70
CA LEU A 5 23.15 22.85 13.63
C LEU A 5 21.96 23.75 13.24
N LEU A 6 22.22 24.87 12.54
CA LEU A 6 21.18 25.82 12.14
C LEU A 6 20.35 25.30 10.95
N LEU A 7 20.98 24.55 10.03
CA LEU A 7 20.30 23.94 8.89
C LEU A 7 19.36 22.80 9.31
N VAL A 8 19.75 22.00 10.30
CA VAL A 8 18.92 20.89 10.82
C VAL A 8 17.67 21.41 11.55
N HIS A 9 17.76 22.56 12.25
CA HIS A 9 16.60 23.15 12.94
C HIS A 9 15.61 23.87 11.99
N CYS A 10 16.05 24.33 10.82
CA CYS A 10 15.15 24.99 9.85
C CYS A 10 14.28 24.00 9.05
N HIS A 11 14.75 22.76 8.82
CA HIS A 11 13.99 21.76 8.06
C HIS A 11 12.80 21.14 8.82
N LEU A 12 12.82 21.16 10.16
CA LEU A 12 11.73 20.65 10.99
C LEU A 12 10.45 21.50 10.97
N HIS A 13 10.48 22.73 10.42
CA HIS A 13 9.30 23.59 10.33
C HIS A 13 8.50 23.46 9.02
N LEU A 14 8.97 22.66 8.04
CA LEU A 14 8.33 22.52 6.72
C LEU A 14 7.98 21.07 6.34
N SER A 15 7.94 20.15 7.31
CA SER A 15 7.58 18.76 7.07
C SER A 15 6.21 18.40 7.64
N GLY A 16 5.33 17.88 6.80
CA GLY A 16 4.11 17.20 7.22
C GLY A 16 4.32 15.70 7.22
N ARG A 17 3.37 14.97 7.82
CA ARG A 17 3.38 13.50 7.84
C ARG A 17 2.02 12.91 7.49
N PHE A 18 2.02 11.72 6.91
CA PHE A 18 0.83 10.90 6.76
C PHE A 18 1.19 9.41 6.89
N TRP A 19 0.19 8.59 7.14
CA TRP A 19 0.35 7.15 7.37
C TRP A 19 -0.25 6.36 6.21
N HIS A 20 0.34 5.21 5.92
CA HIS A 20 -0.16 4.29 4.91
C HIS A 20 -0.31 2.90 5.51
N ILE A 21 -1.56 2.44 5.50
CA ILE A 21 -1.96 1.08 5.87
C ILE A 21 -2.57 0.40 4.65
N THR A 22 -2.34 -0.90 4.46
CA THR A 22 -2.82 -1.64 3.30
C THR A 22 -2.88 -3.13 3.61
N ASP A 23 -3.69 -3.87 2.85
CA ASP A 23 -3.69 -5.34 2.82
C ASP A 23 -3.82 -5.90 4.25
N LEU A 24 -4.90 -5.50 4.91
CA LEU A 24 -5.18 -5.90 6.29
C LEU A 24 -5.57 -7.37 6.36
N HIS A 25 -6.36 -7.82 5.37
CA HIS A 25 -6.90 -9.17 5.25
C HIS A 25 -7.27 -9.79 6.60
N LEU A 26 -8.34 -9.28 7.21
CA LEU A 26 -8.88 -9.88 8.42
C LEU A 26 -9.38 -11.30 8.09
N ASP A 27 -8.86 -12.31 8.79
CA ASP A 27 -9.45 -13.64 8.85
C ASP A 27 -10.30 -13.78 10.12
N PRO A 28 -11.65 -13.71 10.01
CA PRO A 28 -12.54 -13.85 11.17
C PRO A 28 -12.56 -15.27 11.74
N SER A 29 -12.05 -16.27 11.00
CA SER A 29 -12.01 -17.67 11.45
C SER A 29 -10.79 -17.99 12.30
N TYR A 30 -9.80 -17.09 12.37
CA TYR A 30 -8.54 -17.36 13.06
C TYR A 30 -8.78 -17.69 14.54
N HIS A 31 -8.37 -18.88 14.95
CA HIS A 31 -8.33 -19.29 16.35
C HIS A 31 -7.24 -20.34 16.56
N LEU A 32 -6.61 -20.36 17.73
CA LEU A 32 -5.63 -21.40 18.05
C LEU A 32 -6.36 -22.72 18.30
N ALA A 33 -6.07 -23.72 17.47
CA ALA A 33 -6.69 -25.04 17.49
C ALA A 33 -5.63 -26.15 17.66
N PRO A 34 -5.95 -27.27 18.34
CA PRO A 34 -5.03 -28.42 18.42
C PRO A 34 -4.71 -29.03 17.05
N ASP A 35 -5.65 -28.99 16.12
CA ASP A 35 -5.43 -29.37 14.72
C ASP A 35 -4.90 -28.15 13.94
N PRO A 36 -3.62 -28.16 13.49
CA PRO A 36 -3.02 -27.02 12.81
C PRO A 36 -3.67 -26.70 11.46
N THR A 37 -4.48 -27.61 10.89
CA THR A 37 -5.25 -27.36 9.65
C THR A 37 -6.56 -26.61 9.89
N LYS A 38 -6.94 -26.39 11.15
CA LYS A 38 -8.17 -25.72 11.58
C LYS A 38 -7.94 -24.35 12.20
N VAL A 39 -6.71 -23.85 12.18
CA VAL A 39 -6.36 -22.55 12.76
C VAL A 39 -7.05 -21.40 12.03
N CYS A 40 -7.08 -21.44 10.70
CA CYS A 40 -7.60 -20.36 9.86
C CYS A 40 -8.08 -20.90 8.50
N SER A 41 -9.20 -20.41 7.99
CA SER A 41 -9.71 -20.77 6.66
C SER A 41 -8.79 -20.28 5.53
N SER A 42 -8.08 -19.17 5.73
CA SER A 42 -7.12 -18.62 4.76
C SER A 42 -5.96 -19.55 4.42
N SER A 43 -5.61 -20.48 5.32
CA SER A 43 -4.62 -21.54 5.05
C SER A 43 -5.10 -22.59 4.03
N LYS A 44 -6.41 -22.65 3.76
CA LYS A 44 -7.05 -23.62 2.86
C LYS A 44 -6.72 -25.07 3.23
N GLY A 45 -6.63 -25.34 4.54
CA GLY A 45 -6.32 -26.65 5.10
C GLY A 45 -4.83 -26.97 5.21
N ALA A 46 -3.94 -26.05 4.86
CA ALA A 46 -2.52 -26.17 5.18
C ALA A 46 -2.30 -26.08 6.70
N ALA A 47 -1.35 -26.84 7.23
CA ALA A 47 -1.06 -26.86 8.66
C ALA A 47 -0.29 -25.60 9.10
N ALA A 48 -0.96 -24.71 9.84
CA ALA A 48 -0.35 -23.53 10.48
C ALA A 48 0.31 -23.93 11.82
N SER A 49 1.40 -24.70 11.75
CA SER A 49 2.03 -25.33 12.92
C SER A 49 2.73 -24.36 13.87
N HIS A 50 2.96 -23.11 13.48
CA HIS A 50 3.61 -22.08 14.28
C HIS A 50 2.66 -20.93 14.64
N ALA A 51 1.34 -21.21 14.58
CA ALA A 51 0.30 -20.25 14.91
C ALA A 51 0.42 -19.77 16.35
N GLY A 52 0.35 -18.44 16.51
CA GLY A 52 0.34 -17.78 17.80
C GLY A 52 -0.70 -16.65 17.87
N PRO A 53 -0.77 -15.91 18.98
CA PRO A 53 -1.80 -14.90 19.19
C PRO A 53 -1.87 -13.81 18.13
N PHE A 54 -0.77 -13.55 17.40
CA PHE A 54 -0.69 -12.51 16.38
C PHE A 54 -0.70 -13.04 14.94
N GLY A 55 -0.85 -14.35 14.72
CA GLY A 55 -0.99 -14.93 13.39
C GLY A 55 -0.05 -16.09 13.10
N ASP A 56 0.00 -16.48 11.83
CA ASP A 56 0.91 -17.45 11.25
C ASP A 56 1.19 -17.02 9.81
N PHE A 57 2.38 -17.32 9.25
CA PHE A 57 2.69 -16.95 7.87
C PHE A 57 1.85 -17.70 6.82
N LEU A 58 1.09 -18.72 7.18
CA LEU A 58 0.11 -19.39 6.30
C LEU A 58 -1.33 -18.90 6.51
N CYS A 59 -1.53 -17.95 7.43
CA CYS A 59 -2.83 -17.38 7.72
C CYS A 59 -2.86 -15.89 7.36
N ASP A 60 -4.05 -15.43 7.01
CA ASP A 60 -4.39 -14.02 7.06
C ASP A 60 -4.49 -13.49 8.50
N SER A 61 -4.58 -12.17 8.64
CA SER A 61 -4.46 -11.50 9.93
C SER A 61 -5.58 -11.91 10.90
N PRO A 62 -5.26 -12.40 12.11
CA PRO A 62 -6.22 -12.35 13.19
C PRO A 62 -6.54 -10.90 13.54
N PHE A 63 -7.73 -10.66 14.10
CA PHE A 63 -8.12 -9.32 14.55
C PHE A 63 -7.12 -8.73 15.57
N ALA A 64 -6.52 -9.57 16.42
CA ALA A 64 -5.51 -9.18 17.39
C ALA A 64 -4.27 -8.53 16.74
N LEU A 65 -3.84 -9.02 15.56
CA LEU A 65 -2.72 -8.43 14.82
C LEU A 65 -3.05 -7.02 14.35
N ILE A 66 -4.21 -6.85 13.70
CA ILE A 66 -4.68 -5.55 13.20
C ILE A 66 -4.85 -4.56 14.35
N GLN A 67 -5.45 -4.99 15.47
CA GLN A 67 -5.58 -4.16 16.67
C GLN A 67 -4.21 -3.75 17.23
N SER A 68 -3.25 -4.67 17.26
CA SER A 68 -1.90 -4.35 17.75
C SER A 68 -1.19 -3.31 16.88
N ALA A 69 -1.36 -3.38 15.55
CA ALA A 69 -0.80 -2.41 14.62
C ALA A 69 -1.37 -1.01 14.88
N PHE A 70 -2.70 -0.90 14.96
CA PHE A 70 -3.35 0.40 15.21
C PHE A 70 -3.11 0.93 16.62
N ALA A 71 -3.00 0.06 17.63
CA ALA A 71 -2.64 0.45 18.99
C ALA A 71 -1.22 1.01 19.08
N HIS A 72 -0.26 0.46 18.32
CA HIS A 72 1.09 1.02 18.25
C HIS A 72 1.13 2.32 17.44
N MET A 73 0.40 2.39 16.32
CA MET A 73 0.38 3.56 15.44
C MET A 73 -0.29 4.78 16.12
N ALA A 74 -1.41 4.60 16.83
CA ALA A 74 -2.18 5.69 17.45
C ALA A 74 -1.37 6.74 18.23
N PRO A 75 -0.52 6.38 19.22
CA PRO A 75 0.27 7.35 19.97
C PRO A 75 1.36 8.03 19.12
N LEU A 76 1.72 7.49 17.96
CA LEU A 76 2.70 8.09 17.05
C LEU A 76 2.09 9.18 16.16
N THR A 77 0.77 9.17 15.98
CA THR A 77 0.06 10.12 15.10
C THR A 77 0.00 11.53 15.69
N GLN A 78 -0.11 12.53 14.81
CA GLN A 78 -0.32 13.93 15.18
C GLN A 78 -1.65 14.44 14.61
N PRO A 79 -2.28 15.48 15.21
CA PRO A 79 -3.58 15.98 14.77
C PRO A 79 -3.65 16.43 13.29
N GLN A 80 -2.54 16.88 12.71
CA GLN A 80 -2.44 17.32 11.32
C GLN A 80 -2.09 16.20 10.32
N ASP A 81 -1.83 14.98 10.82
CA ASP A 81 -1.61 13.80 9.99
C ASP A 81 -2.92 13.40 9.28
N PHE A 82 -2.78 12.61 8.22
CA PHE A 82 -3.90 11.87 7.62
C PHE A 82 -3.45 10.43 7.36
N ILE A 83 -4.39 9.57 7.02
CA ILE A 83 -4.13 8.17 6.70
C ILE A 83 -4.57 7.91 5.26
N ILE A 84 -3.75 7.21 4.49
CA ILE A 84 -4.19 6.54 3.26
C ILE A 84 -4.36 5.05 3.56
N TRP A 85 -5.46 4.47 3.08
CA TRP A 85 -5.78 3.05 3.26
C TRP A 85 -6.05 2.39 1.92
N THR A 86 -5.09 1.66 1.36
CA THR A 86 -5.19 1.14 -0.02
C THR A 86 -5.84 -0.24 -0.12
N GLY A 87 -6.83 -0.52 0.72
CA GLY A 87 -7.77 -1.64 0.54
C GLY A 87 -7.29 -3.01 1.01
N ASP A 88 -8.02 -4.03 0.55
CA ASP A 88 -7.88 -5.46 0.84
C ASP A 88 -8.13 -5.83 2.31
N SER A 89 -9.41 -5.89 2.64
CA SER A 89 -9.92 -6.18 4.00
C SER A 89 -10.32 -7.65 4.19
N PRO A 90 -11.06 -8.31 3.27
CA PRO A 90 -11.46 -9.71 3.43
C PRO A 90 -10.30 -10.70 3.27
N PRO A 91 -10.42 -11.93 3.80
CA PRO A 91 -9.35 -12.92 3.74
C PRO A 91 -9.28 -13.64 2.40
N HIS A 92 -8.16 -14.33 2.16
CA HIS A 92 -7.89 -15.20 1.03
C HIS A 92 -8.55 -16.57 1.18
N VAL A 93 -9.88 -16.64 1.11
CA VAL A 93 -10.64 -17.89 1.14
C VAL A 93 -11.25 -18.21 -0.24
N PRO A 94 -11.67 -19.46 -0.49
CA PRO A 94 -12.51 -19.79 -1.64
C PRO A 94 -13.74 -18.87 -1.76
N ALA A 95 -14.13 -18.54 -2.99
CA ALA A 95 -15.20 -17.56 -3.22
C ALA A 95 -16.56 -17.99 -2.65
N ASP A 96 -16.82 -19.29 -2.54
CA ASP A 96 -18.02 -19.88 -1.94
C ASP A 96 -18.07 -19.79 -0.41
N GLU A 97 -16.96 -19.45 0.25
CA GLU A 97 -16.90 -19.13 1.69
C GLU A 97 -17.21 -17.64 1.98
N LEU A 98 -17.34 -16.82 0.94
CA LEU A 98 -17.67 -15.39 1.05
C LEU A 98 -19.02 -15.08 0.41
N SER A 99 -19.50 -13.86 0.67
CA SER A 99 -20.64 -13.26 0.01
C SER A 99 -20.46 -11.75 -0.07
N THR A 100 -21.27 -11.06 -0.87
CA THR A 100 -21.31 -9.59 -0.90
C THR A 100 -21.52 -8.99 0.48
N ASP A 101 -22.42 -9.59 1.28
CA ASP A 101 -22.73 -9.09 2.63
C ASP A 101 -21.56 -9.31 3.59
N THR A 102 -20.90 -10.48 3.53
CA THR A 102 -19.70 -10.78 4.32
C THR A 102 -18.57 -9.81 3.98
N VAL A 103 -18.32 -9.55 2.69
CA VAL A 103 -17.30 -8.57 2.26
C VAL A 103 -17.61 -7.17 2.79
N ILE A 104 -18.86 -6.70 2.63
CA ILE A 104 -19.28 -5.39 3.16
C ILE A 104 -19.14 -5.34 4.68
N GLN A 105 -19.44 -6.43 5.39
CA GLN A 105 -19.30 -6.51 6.83
C GLN A 105 -17.84 -6.41 7.27
N VAL A 106 -16.91 -7.07 6.58
CA VAL A 106 -15.47 -6.97 6.89
C VAL A 106 -14.96 -5.55 6.62
N ILE A 107 -15.31 -4.94 5.48
CA ILE A 107 -14.97 -3.53 5.18
C ILE A 107 -15.54 -2.59 6.25
N SER A 108 -16.78 -2.84 6.70
CA SER A 108 -17.42 -2.08 7.78
C SER A 108 -16.67 -2.24 9.11
N ASN A 109 -16.23 -3.46 9.45
CA ASN A 109 -15.46 -3.74 10.66
C ASN A 109 -14.11 -2.99 10.63
N MET A 110 -13.37 -3.07 9.53
CA MET A 110 -12.11 -2.33 9.37
C MET A 110 -12.31 -0.82 9.43
N THR A 111 -13.34 -0.31 8.74
CA THR A 111 -13.70 1.11 8.80
C THR A 111 -13.98 1.57 10.23
N GLN A 112 -14.76 0.80 11.00
CA GLN A 112 -15.09 1.12 12.39
C GLN A 112 -13.86 1.04 13.30
N THR A 113 -13.04 0.00 13.15
CA THR A 113 -11.80 -0.20 13.91
C THR A 113 -10.85 0.98 13.69
N ILE A 114 -10.62 1.39 12.44
CA ILE A 114 -9.80 2.56 12.11
C ILE A 114 -10.36 3.82 12.79
N ARG A 115 -11.68 4.05 12.71
CA ARG A 115 -12.31 5.22 13.36
C ARG A 115 -12.19 5.21 14.89
N GLN A 116 -12.18 4.04 15.52
CA GLN A 116 -12.01 3.91 16.97
C GLN A 116 -10.59 4.26 17.41
N HIS A 117 -9.58 3.83 16.65
CA HIS A 117 -8.17 4.13 16.94
C HIS A 117 -7.76 5.56 16.54
N PHE A 118 -8.36 6.10 15.48
CA PHE A 118 -8.00 7.40 14.91
C PHE A 118 -9.22 8.32 14.74
N PRO A 119 -9.93 8.68 15.82
CA PRO A 119 -11.21 9.39 15.74
C PRO A 119 -11.10 10.80 15.14
N ASN A 120 -9.91 11.40 15.19
CA ASN A 120 -9.65 12.78 14.74
C ASN A 120 -8.90 12.86 13.40
N LEU A 121 -8.53 11.73 12.80
CA LEU A 121 -7.79 11.71 11.53
C LEU A 121 -8.74 11.43 10.36
N THR A 122 -8.52 12.15 9.27
CA THR A 122 -9.17 11.82 8.00
C THR A 122 -8.44 10.65 7.34
N VAL A 123 -9.22 9.69 6.83
CA VAL A 123 -8.70 8.54 6.09
C VAL A 123 -9.13 8.65 4.64
N TYR A 124 -8.20 8.47 3.72
CA TYR A 124 -8.45 8.39 2.28
C TYR A 124 -8.30 6.94 1.82
N PRO A 125 -9.40 6.18 1.76
CA PRO A 125 -9.36 4.78 1.35
C PRO A 125 -9.35 4.60 -0.18
N ALA A 126 -8.82 3.46 -0.63
CA ALA A 126 -9.04 2.87 -1.94
C ALA A 126 -9.56 1.43 -1.73
N LEU A 127 -10.36 0.93 -2.68
CA LEU A 127 -10.76 -0.49 -2.68
C LEU A 127 -9.61 -1.35 -3.20
N GLY A 128 -9.48 -2.56 -2.66
CA GLY A 128 -8.63 -3.63 -3.18
C GLY A 128 -9.40 -4.71 -3.94
N ASN A 129 -8.69 -5.71 -4.48
CA ASN A 129 -9.33 -6.78 -5.27
C ASN A 129 -10.09 -7.81 -4.43
N HIS A 130 -9.78 -7.94 -3.13
CA HIS A 130 -10.54 -8.75 -2.19
C HIS A 130 -11.72 -7.99 -1.58
N ASP A 131 -11.79 -6.66 -1.71
CA ASP A 131 -12.92 -5.85 -1.23
C ASP A 131 -14.18 -5.97 -2.12
N TYR A 132 -14.37 -7.10 -2.83
CA TYR A 132 -15.51 -7.33 -3.71
C TYR A 132 -15.90 -8.81 -3.75
N TRP A 133 -17.19 -9.10 -3.97
CA TRP A 133 -17.67 -10.47 -4.14
C TRP A 133 -18.55 -10.67 -5.39
N PRO A 134 -18.37 -11.78 -6.13
CA PRO A 134 -17.20 -12.65 -6.06
C PRO A 134 -15.94 -11.85 -6.37
N GLN A 135 -14.82 -12.16 -5.73
CA GLN A 135 -13.53 -11.50 -6.01
C GLN A 135 -13.15 -11.63 -7.50
N VAL A 136 -12.03 -11.04 -7.92
CA VAL A 136 -11.55 -11.21 -9.31
C VAL A 136 -11.57 -12.69 -9.73
N PRO A 137 -12.13 -13.02 -10.91
CA PRO A 137 -12.22 -12.22 -12.13
C PRO A 137 -13.53 -11.41 -12.35
N PHE A 138 -14.41 -11.26 -11.36
CA PHE A 138 -15.80 -10.80 -11.58
C PHE A 138 -16.11 -9.34 -11.18
N MET A 139 -15.10 -8.50 -10.95
CA MET A 139 -15.33 -7.12 -10.50
C MET A 139 -15.84 -6.23 -11.63
N SER A 140 -17.09 -5.77 -11.51
CA SER A 140 -17.76 -4.92 -12.50
C SER A 140 -17.25 -3.48 -12.50
N SER A 141 -17.22 -2.87 -13.69
CA SER A 141 -16.98 -1.43 -13.86
C SER A 141 -18.24 -0.57 -13.66
N SER A 142 -19.39 -1.16 -13.36
CA SER A 142 -20.63 -0.44 -13.06
C SER A 142 -20.88 -0.31 -11.56
N THR A 143 -21.74 0.65 -11.19
CA THR A 143 -22.21 0.80 -9.80
C THR A 143 -22.76 -0.52 -9.26
N ASN A 144 -22.44 -0.82 -8.00
CA ASN A 144 -22.80 -2.08 -7.36
C ASN A 144 -22.97 -1.90 -5.84
N ALA A 145 -23.34 -2.98 -5.15
CA ALA A 145 -23.61 -2.96 -3.72
C ALA A 145 -22.38 -2.57 -2.87
N VAL A 146 -21.19 -3.04 -3.25
CA VAL A 146 -19.93 -2.74 -2.56
C VAL A 146 -19.58 -1.26 -2.69
N TYR A 147 -19.58 -0.71 -3.91
CA TYR A 147 -19.27 0.72 -4.14
C TYR A 147 -20.24 1.63 -3.37
N LYS A 148 -21.53 1.30 -3.38
CA LYS A 148 -22.54 2.01 -2.58
C LYS A 148 -22.30 1.86 -1.08
N ALA A 149 -21.93 0.67 -0.61
CA ALA A 149 -21.63 0.43 0.79
C ALA A 149 -20.38 1.20 1.24
N ALA A 150 -19.29 1.16 0.48
CA ALA A 150 -18.07 1.94 0.72
C ALA A 150 -18.37 3.44 0.82
N ALA A 151 -19.15 3.99 -0.11
CA ALA A 151 -19.56 5.41 -0.05
C ALA A 151 -20.37 5.74 1.22
N ARG A 152 -21.24 4.84 1.71
CA ARG A 152 -21.93 5.07 2.99
C ARG A 152 -20.98 5.00 4.19
N LEU A 153 -20.10 4.00 4.20
CA LEU A 153 -19.16 3.74 5.31
C LEU A 153 -18.11 4.86 5.43
N TRP A 154 -17.64 5.40 4.31
CA TRP A 154 -16.57 6.40 4.25
C TRP A 154 -17.08 7.85 4.19
N LYS A 155 -18.41 8.05 4.29
CA LYS A 155 -19.04 9.38 4.43
C LYS A 155 -18.43 10.27 5.51
N PRO A 156 -17.96 9.77 6.67
CA PRO A 156 -17.30 10.63 7.66
C PRO A 156 -16.00 11.29 7.18
N TRP A 157 -15.35 10.76 6.14
CA TRP A 157 -14.05 11.24 5.65
C TRP A 157 -14.12 11.99 4.32
N LEU A 158 -15.19 11.80 3.55
CA LEU A 158 -15.29 12.22 2.15
C LEU A 158 -16.43 13.19 1.92
N GLN A 159 -16.20 14.17 1.03
CA GLN A 159 -17.22 15.12 0.60
C GLN A 159 -18.19 14.50 -0.41
N THR A 160 -19.35 15.14 -0.59
CA THR A 160 -20.45 14.63 -1.43
C THR A 160 -20.03 14.26 -2.84
N GLU A 161 -19.16 15.05 -3.47
CA GLU A 161 -18.67 14.83 -4.83
C GLU A 161 -17.78 13.57 -4.91
N ALA A 162 -16.94 13.35 -3.89
CA ALA A 162 -16.13 12.15 -3.77
C ALA A 162 -17.00 10.91 -3.55
N LEU A 163 -18.02 11.02 -2.69
CA LEU A 163 -18.96 9.94 -2.43
C LEU A 163 -19.78 9.54 -3.67
N LEU A 164 -20.14 10.51 -4.51
CA LEU A 164 -20.87 10.26 -5.76
C LEU A 164 -20.05 9.39 -6.71
N THR A 165 -18.84 9.81 -7.03
CA THR A 165 -17.92 9.08 -7.94
C THR A 165 -17.53 7.72 -7.38
N LEU A 166 -17.26 7.65 -6.07
CA LEU A 166 -17.00 6.40 -5.37
C LEU A 166 -18.16 5.40 -5.52
N SER A 167 -19.40 5.85 -5.32
CA SER A 167 -20.58 4.98 -5.44
C SER A 167 -20.86 4.48 -6.87
N GLN A 168 -20.31 5.18 -7.87
CA GLN A 168 -20.51 4.88 -9.29
C GLN A 168 -19.42 3.95 -9.85
N GLY A 169 -18.15 4.18 -9.50
CA GLY A 169 -17.01 3.48 -10.11
C GLY A 169 -15.92 3.01 -9.16
N GLY A 170 -16.04 3.24 -7.84
CA GLY A 170 -15.04 2.82 -6.87
C GLY A 170 -13.81 3.75 -6.75
N PHE A 171 -13.83 4.91 -7.41
CA PHE A 171 -12.75 5.90 -7.42
C PHE A 171 -13.27 7.30 -7.08
N TYR A 172 -12.41 8.18 -6.58
CA TYR A 172 -12.78 9.56 -6.24
C TYR A 172 -11.58 10.50 -6.12
N SER A 173 -11.84 11.80 -6.02
CA SER A 173 -10.83 12.79 -5.64
C SER A 173 -11.30 13.62 -4.46
N GLN A 174 -10.38 13.99 -3.56
CA GLN A 174 -10.69 14.76 -2.35
C GLN A 174 -9.55 15.73 -2.05
N LEU A 175 -9.91 16.99 -1.76
CA LEU A 175 -8.92 17.94 -1.24
C LEU A 175 -8.57 17.53 0.19
N VAL A 176 -7.27 17.38 0.48
CA VAL A 176 -6.76 17.04 1.81
C VAL A 176 -6.59 18.30 2.65
N LYS A 177 -5.94 19.28 2.05
CA LYS A 177 -5.66 20.61 2.60
C LYS A 177 -5.40 21.56 1.43
N PRO A 178 -5.36 22.90 1.65
CA PRO A 178 -5.04 23.83 0.57
C PRO A 178 -3.77 23.40 -0.17
N GLY A 179 -3.86 23.27 -1.50
CA GLY A 179 -2.75 22.87 -2.37
C GLY A 179 -2.50 21.37 -2.50
N LEU A 180 -3.13 20.48 -1.71
CA LEU A 180 -2.94 19.02 -1.83
C LEU A 180 -4.27 18.27 -2.02
N ARG A 181 -4.34 17.50 -3.09
CA ARG A 181 -5.45 16.59 -3.42
C ARG A 181 -5.01 15.14 -3.40
N VAL A 182 -5.87 14.25 -2.91
CA VAL A 182 -5.75 12.81 -3.13
C VAL A 182 -6.68 12.39 -4.26
N LEU A 183 -6.15 11.53 -5.14
CA LEU A 183 -6.86 10.85 -6.21
C LEU A 183 -6.81 9.34 -5.91
N SER A 184 -7.94 8.78 -5.45
CA SER A 184 -8.10 7.36 -5.14
C SER A 184 -8.63 6.63 -6.36
N LEU A 185 -7.80 5.79 -6.96
CA LEU A 185 -8.10 5.05 -8.18
C LEU A 185 -8.56 3.63 -7.87
N ASN A 186 -9.51 3.14 -8.67
CA ASN A 186 -9.90 1.74 -8.73
C ASN A 186 -9.07 1.03 -9.80
N THR A 187 -7.82 0.67 -9.49
CA THR A 187 -6.94 -0.05 -10.42
C THR A 187 -7.29 -1.53 -10.60
N ILE A 188 -8.24 -2.06 -9.82
CA ILE A 188 -8.73 -3.44 -9.98
C ILE A 188 -9.47 -3.59 -11.32
N LEU A 189 -10.07 -2.52 -11.83
CA LEU A 189 -10.64 -2.48 -13.18
C LEU A 189 -9.61 -2.77 -14.27
N TYR A 190 -8.31 -2.63 -13.98
CA TYR A 190 -7.21 -2.88 -14.91
C TYR A 190 -6.43 -4.15 -14.57
N TYR A 191 -6.71 -4.78 -13.41
CA TYR A 191 -5.94 -5.91 -12.91
C TYR A 191 -6.02 -7.11 -13.86
N GLY A 192 -4.87 -7.71 -14.19
CA GLY A 192 -4.75 -8.78 -15.19
C GLY A 192 -5.78 -9.91 -15.08
N PRO A 193 -6.08 -10.42 -13.86
CA PRO A 193 -7.11 -11.43 -13.64
C PRO A 193 -8.57 -10.94 -13.76
N ASN A 194 -8.88 -9.65 -13.78
CA ASN A 194 -10.28 -9.18 -13.76
C ASN A 194 -10.99 -9.29 -15.12
N GLU A 195 -11.50 -10.46 -15.50
CA GLU A 195 -12.03 -10.68 -16.85
C GLU A 195 -13.24 -9.80 -17.21
N ALA A 196 -13.97 -9.27 -16.21
CA ALA A 196 -15.13 -8.40 -16.42
C ALA A 196 -14.83 -7.12 -17.24
N THR A 197 -13.58 -6.65 -17.25
CA THR A 197 -13.17 -5.40 -17.93
C THR A 197 -12.20 -5.61 -19.09
N LYS A 198 -11.92 -6.87 -19.46
CA LYS A 198 -10.84 -7.25 -20.41
C LYS A 198 -10.90 -6.53 -21.76
N ASN A 199 -12.11 -6.34 -22.30
CA ASN A 199 -12.32 -5.76 -23.63
C ASN A 199 -12.73 -4.28 -23.58
N MET A 200 -12.65 -3.64 -22.42
CA MET A 200 -13.03 -2.24 -22.25
C MET A 200 -11.80 -1.34 -22.39
N THR A 201 -11.91 -0.30 -23.21
CA THR A 201 -10.83 0.69 -23.42
C THR A 201 -10.70 1.65 -22.25
N ASP A 202 -11.83 2.08 -21.69
CA ASP A 202 -11.90 2.91 -20.47
C ASP A 202 -12.98 2.40 -19.50
N PRO A 203 -12.69 1.33 -18.73
CA PRO A 203 -13.58 0.83 -17.68
C PRO A 203 -14.05 1.94 -16.75
N ALA A 204 -15.37 2.11 -16.61
CA ALA A 204 -16.01 3.13 -15.78
C ALA A 204 -15.71 4.60 -16.16
N GLY A 205 -15.09 4.86 -17.32
CA GLY A 205 -14.69 6.22 -17.71
C GLY A 205 -13.58 6.81 -16.82
N GLN A 206 -12.82 5.95 -16.14
CA GLN A 206 -11.87 6.38 -15.12
C GLN A 206 -10.62 7.04 -15.73
N PHE A 207 -10.17 6.67 -16.93
CA PHE A 207 -9.07 7.37 -17.60
C PHE A 207 -9.47 8.79 -17.99
N GLU A 208 -10.62 8.96 -18.65
CA GLU A 208 -11.15 10.29 -19.00
C GLU A 208 -11.36 11.16 -17.75
N TRP A 209 -11.90 10.57 -16.68
CA TRP A 209 -12.09 11.25 -15.40
C TRP A 209 -10.76 11.64 -14.75
N LEU A 210 -9.75 10.77 -14.80
CA LEU A 210 -8.43 11.01 -14.23
C LEU A 210 -7.74 12.19 -14.92
N GLU A 211 -7.68 12.18 -16.26
CA GLU A 211 -7.09 13.27 -17.07
C GLU A 211 -7.77 14.61 -16.74
N ARG A 212 -9.10 14.67 -16.77
CA ARG A 212 -9.85 15.88 -16.43
C ARG A 212 -9.60 16.37 -15.00
N THR A 213 -9.44 15.45 -14.05
CA THR A 213 -9.19 15.80 -12.65
C THR A 213 -7.77 16.32 -12.44
N LEU A 214 -6.77 15.74 -13.10
CA LEU A 214 -5.39 16.22 -13.07
C LEU A 214 -5.25 17.60 -13.73
N GLU A 215 -5.91 17.83 -14.87
CA GLU A 215 -5.97 19.16 -15.48
C GLU A 215 -6.62 20.21 -14.57
N LYS A 216 -7.70 19.82 -13.85
CA LYS A 216 -8.36 20.70 -12.89
C LYS A 216 -7.44 21.03 -11.72
N ALA A 217 -6.70 20.05 -11.20
CA ALA A 217 -5.71 20.25 -10.14
C ALA A 217 -4.61 21.22 -10.61
N ALA A 218 -4.08 21.05 -11.83
CA ALA A 218 -3.11 21.95 -12.43
C ALA A 218 -3.61 23.40 -12.49
N ARG A 219 -4.83 23.62 -13.03
CA ARG A 219 -5.47 24.95 -13.09
C ARG A 219 -5.73 25.55 -11.72
N SER A 220 -5.89 24.72 -10.69
CA SER A 220 -6.14 25.13 -9.31
C SER A 220 -4.84 25.26 -8.49
N LEU A 221 -3.67 25.09 -9.12
CA LEU A 221 -2.35 25.10 -8.47
C LEU A 221 -2.24 24.07 -7.32
N GLU A 222 -2.91 22.93 -7.47
CA GLU A 222 -2.87 21.82 -6.52
C GLU A 222 -1.80 20.79 -6.94
N LYS A 223 -1.15 20.16 -5.96
CA LYS A 223 -0.42 18.91 -6.12
C LYS A 223 -1.30 17.71 -5.82
N VAL A 224 -0.95 16.58 -6.41
CA VAL A 224 -1.73 15.35 -6.33
C VAL A 224 -0.93 14.20 -5.74
N TYR A 225 -1.51 13.51 -4.78
CA TYR A 225 -1.15 12.14 -4.41
C TYR A 225 -2.09 11.15 -5.07
N ILE A 226 -1.52 10.20 -5.82
CA ILE A 226 -2.26 9.07 -6.38
C ILE A 226 -2.23 7.95 -5.36
N ILE A 227 -3.39 7.46 -4.94
CA ILE A 227 -3.50 6.22 -4.17
C ILE A 227 -4.30 5.20 -4.98
N ALA A 228 -3.86 3.95 -4.97
CA ALA A 228 -4.61 2.84 -5.56
C ALA A 228 -4.17 1.52 -4.91
N HIS A 229 -4.90 0.44 -5.15
CA HIS A 229 -4.51 -0.85 -4.62
C HIS A 229 -3.44 -1.55 -5.48
N VAL A 230 -3.81 -2.00 -6.68
CA VAL A 230 -2.88 -2.69 -7.60
C VAL A 230 -1.95 -1.66 -8.26
N PRO A 231 -0.61 -1.82 -8.16
CA PRO A 231 0.35 -0.88 -8.73
C PRO A 231 0.41 -0.95 -10.26
N VAL A 232 0.88 0.13 -10.87
CA VAL A 232 1.39 0.10 -12.25
C VAL A 232 2.75 -0.60 -12.31
N GLY A 233 3.21 -0.88 -13.52
CA GLY A 233 4.53 -1.46 -13.75
C GLY A 233 4.53 -2.97 -13.64
N TYR A 234 5.73 -3.51 -13.42
CA TYR A 234 6.02 -4.94 -13.49
C TYR A 234 6.19 -5.52 -12.08
N LEU A 235 5.68 -6.74 -11.88
CA LEU A 235 5.87 -7.47 -10.64
C LEU A 235 7.36 -7.80 -10.48
N PRO A 236 8.03 -7.37 -9.39
CA PRO A 236 9.48 -7.51 -9.25
C PRO A 236 9.94 -8.97 -9.06
N PHE A 237 9.02 -9.87 -8.74
CA PHE A 237 9.24 -11.30 -8.53
C PHE A 237 8.88 -12.16 -9.75
N ALA A 238 8.33 -11.58 -10.83
CA ALA A 238 7.94 -12.28 -12.04
C ALA A 238 8.58 -11.65 -13.29
N ARG A 239 9.01 -12.48 -14.24
CA ARG A 239 9.63 -11.98 -15.49
C ARG A 239 8.58 -11.39 -16.41
N SER A 240 8.80 -10.15 -16.86
CA SER A 240 7.99 -9.49 -17.90
C SER A 240 6.48 -9.55 -17.68
N THR A 241 6.05 -9.55 -16.41
CA THR A 241 4.63 -9.64 -16.05
C THR A 241 4.18 -8.33 -15.40
N PRO A 242 3.39 -7.49 -16.10
CA PRO A 242 2.78 -6.32 -15.48
C PRO A 242 1.69 -6.76 -14.50
N ALA A 243 1.48 -5.99 -13.44
CA ALA A 243 0.39 -6.27 -12.49
C ALA A 243 -0.97 -6.00 -13.15
N LEU A 244 -1.08 -4.87 -13.86
CA LEU A 244 -2.24 -4.53 -14.68
C LEU A 244 -2.12 -5.14 -16.09
N ARG A 245 -3.23 -5.24 -16.81
CA ARG A 245 -3.18 -5.55 -18.26
C ARG A 245 -2.30 -4.53 -18.97
N GLU A 246 -1.47 -5.00 -19.89
CA GLU A 246 -0.44 -4.20 -20.55
C GLU A 246 -0.99 -2.91 -21.16
N SER A 247 -2.10 -2.97 -21.93
CA SER A 247 -2.72 -1.79 -22.55
C SER A 247 -3.21 -0.76 -21.53
N HIS A 248 -3.80 -1.21 -20.42
CA HIS A 248 -4.26 -0.33 -19.35
C HIS A 248 -3.07 0.24 -18.55
N ASN A 249 -2.04 -0.57 -18.30
CA ASN A 249 -0.80 -0.12 -17.68
C ASN A 249 -0.14 0.99 -18.49
N GLU A 250 0.03 0.78 -19.79
CA GLU A 250 0.62 1.78 -20.70
C GLU A 250 -0.19 3.07 -20.75
N ARG A 251 -1.53 2.96 -20.81
CA ARG A 251 -2.42 4.13 -20.79
C ARG A 251 -2.28 4.92 -19.48
N LEU A 252 -2.29 4.24 -18.33
CA LEU A 252 -2.17 4.90 -17.03
C LEU A 252 -0.79 5.55 -16.86
N VAL A 253 0.28 4.85 -17.24
CA VAL A 253 1.66 5.37 -17.21
C VAL A 253 1.83 6.57 -18.14
N ALA A 254 1.18 6.58 -19.31
CA ALA A 254 1.18 7.73 -20.21
C ALA A 254 0.53 8.96 -19.56
N ILE A 255 -0.66 8.80 -18.95
CA ILE A 255 -1.36 9.88 -18.23
C ILE A 255 -0.48 10.41 -17.09
N PHE A 256 0.09 9.53 -16.26
CA PHE A 256 0.97 9.94 -15.17
C PHE A 256 2.19 10.71 -15.66
N ARG A 257 2.79 10.28 -16.78
CA ARG A 257 3.92 10.98 -17.37
C ARG A 257 3.54 12.37 -17.86
N ASP A 258 2.42 12.49 -18.56
CA ASP A 258 1.94 13.74 -19.16
C ASP A 258 1.50 14.77 -18.09
N HIS A 259 1.19 14.31 -16.87
CA HIS A 259 0.82 15.14 -15.71
C HIS A 259 1.83 15.08 -14.53
N SER A 260 3.07 14.69 -14.80
CA SER A 260 4.07 14.43 -13.76
C SER A 260 4.52 15.67 -12.99
N ASP A 261 4.25 16.88 -13.50
CA ASP A 261 4.45 18.15 -12.82
C ASP A 261 3.41 18.41 -11.72
N VAL A 262 2.21 17.84 -11.85
CA VAL A 262 1.10 17.97 -10.90
C VAL A 262 1.17 16.87 -9.82
N ILE A 263 1.58 15.67 -10.21
CA ILE A 263 1.63 14.50 -9.32
C ILE A 263 2.90 14.58 -8.47
N ALA A 264 2.74 14.52 -7.14
CA ALA A 264 3.82 14.60 -6.17
C ALA A 264 4.22 13.24 -5.57
N GLY A 265 3.40 12.20 -5.76
CA GLY A 265 3.71 10.83 -5.31
C GLY A 265 2.60 9.83 -5.63
N HIS A 266 2.97 8.55 -5.72
CA HIS A 266 2.04 7.44 -5.89
C HIS A 266 2.21 6.41 -4.77
N PHE A 267 1.10 5.87 -4.28
CA PHE A 267 1.08 4.97 -3.13
C PHE A 267 0.16 3.76 -3.40
N TYR A 268 0.74 2.57 -3.33
CA TYR A 268 0.09 1.30 -3.66
C TYR A 268 0.24 0.24 -2.56
N GLY A 269 -0.57 -0.82 -2.64
CA GLY A 269 -0.47 -2.00 -1.80
C GLY A 269 -0.34 -3.27 -2.65
N HIS A 270 -1.22 -4.24 -2.42
CA HIS A 270 -1.47 -5.44 -3.24
C HIS A 270 -0.36 -6.49 -3.25
N THR A 271 0.90 -6.07 -3.39
CA THR A 271 2.02 -7.01 -3.54
C THR A 271 2.48 -7.60 -2.21
N HIS A 272 2.04 -7.01 -1.09
CA HIS A 272 2.49 -7.31 0.27
C HIS A 272 4.01 -7.14 0.48
N ARG A 273 4.68 -6.34 -0.36
CA ARG A 273 6.14 -6.18 -0.34
C ARG A 273 6.51 -4.71 -0.33
N ASP A 274 7.63 -4.41 0.32
CA ASP A 274 8.21 -3.07 0.32
C ASP A 274 8.96 -2.82 -0.99
N SER A 275 8.41 -1.97 -1.84
CA SER A 275 9.03 -1.67 -3.13
C SER A 275 8.84 -0.21 -3.52
N PHE A 276 9.71 0.28 -4.39
CA PHE A 276 9.54 1.57 -5.03
C PHE A 276 9.78 1.47 -6.53
N MET A 277 9.21 2.40 -7.28
CA MET A 277 9.46 2.57 -8.70
C MET A 277 9.73 4.04 -9.00
N VAL A 278 10.47 4.27 -10.09
CA VAL A 278 10.74 5.62 -10.60
C VAL A 278 10.17 5.72 -12.00
N LEU A 279 9.22 6.63 -12.19
CA LEU A 279 8.66 6.92 -13.50
C LEU A 279 9.58 7.87 -14.25
N MET A 280 9.95 7.46 -15.46
CA MET A 280 10.74 8.26 -16.40
C MET A 280 9.84 8.94 -17.43
N ASP A 281 10.19 10.16 -17.83
CA ASP A 281 9.58 10.82 -18.98
C ASP A 281 10.03 10.20 -20.32
N ARG A 282 9.56 10.77 -21.44
CA ARG A 282 9.88 10.28 -22.80
C ARG A 282 11.35 10.53 -23.19
N HIS A 283 12.07 11.36 -22.43
CA HIS A 283 13.46 11.73 -22.67
C HIS A 283 14.42 11.05 -21.68
N GLY A 284 13.91 10.18 -20.79
CA GLY A 284 14.73 9.48 -19.81
C GLY A 284 15.07 10.30 -18.57
N LYS A 285 14.29 11.35 -18.24
CA LYS A 285 14.39 12.08 -16.97
C LYS A 285 13.47 11.44 -15.92
N PRO A 286 13.91 11.24 -14.67
CA PRO A 286 13.02 10.76 -13.61
C PRO A 286 12.05 11.88 -13.19
N VAL A 287 10.76 11.61 -13.20
CA VAL A 287 9.70 12.61 -12.98
C VAL A 287 8.78 12.32 -11.80
N ASN A 288 8.46 11.07 -11.48
CA ASN A 288 7.66 10.73 -10.30
C ASN A 288 8.23 9.53 -9.53
N SER A 289 8.00 9.54 -8.21
CA SER A 289 8.32 8.47 -7.27
C SER A 289 7.05 7.70 -6.94
N LEU A 290 7.12 6.37 -6.96
CA LEU A 290 5.99 5.48 -6.69
C LEU A 290 6.40 4.50 -5.60
N PHE A 291 5.54 4.28 -4.62
CA PHE A 291 5.82 3.45 -3.46
C PHE A 291 4.76 2.38 -3.31
N VAL A 292 5.20 1.16 -3.04
CA VAL A 292 4.36 0.00 -2.73
C VAL A 292 4.62 -0.36 -1.27
N SER A 293 3.58 -0.33 -0.45
CA SER A 293 3.67 -0.66 0.97
C SER A 293 3.50 -2.17 1.17
N PRO A 294 4.27 -2.78 2.09
CA PRO A 294 4.01 -4.12 2.56
C PRO A 294 2.69 -4.17 3.34
N ALA A 295 2.19 -5.40 3.51
CA ALA A 295 0.92 -5.68 4.14
C ALA A 295 1.00 -5.75 5.66
N VAL A 296 -0.15 -5.57 6.33
CA VAL A 296 -0.30 -6.01 7.72
C VAL A 296 -0.42 -7.53 7.77
N THR A 297 -1.12 -8.16 6.81
CA THR A 297 -1.17 -9.63 6.75
C THR A 297 0.21 -10.23 6.48
N PRO A 298 0.59 -11.31 7.19
CA PRO A 298 1.83 -12.03 6.93
C PRO A 298 1.61 -13.22 5.99
N ILE A 299 0.44 -13.37 5.37
CA ILE A 299 0.11 -14.57 4.60
C ILE A 299 1.07 -14.76 3.42
N LYS A 300 1.52 -16.00 3.24
CA LYS A 300 2.14 -16.50 2.02
C LYS A 300 1.47 -17.80 1.59
N HIS A 301 1.59 -18.13 0.31
CA HIS A 301 1.19 -19.44 -0.16
C HIS A 301 2.15 -20.53 0.37
N VAL A 302 1.66 -21.78 0.52
CA VAL A 302 2.48 -22.89 1.02
C VAL A 302 3.70 -23.18 0.13
N LEU A 303 3.58 -22.92 -1.17
CA LEU A 303 4.66 -23.09 -2.15
C LEU A 303 5.61 -21.89 -2.22
N GLU A 304 5.28 -20.77 -1.56
CA GLU A 304 6.16 -19.60 -1.55
C GLU A 304 7.23 -19.75 -0.47
N PRO A 305 8.51 -19.52 -0.81
CA PRO A 305 9.61 -19.64 0.15
C PRO A 305 9.64 -18.49 1.16
N TYR A 306 9.08 -17.33 0.81
CA TYR A 306 9.19 -16.11 1.61
C TYR A 306 7.83 -15.46 1.84
N SER A 307 7.69 -14.79 2.99
CA SER A 307 6.58 -13.88 3.27
C SER A 307 7.10 -12.45 3.55
N ASN A 308 6.25 -11.61 4.13
CA ASN A 308 6.58 -10.39 4.83
C ASN A 308 6.23 -10.53 6.32
N ASN A 309 6.98 -9.86 7.19
CA ASN A 309 6.44 -9.53 8.50
C ASN A 309 5.29 -8.50 8.37
N PRO A 310 4.35 -8.46 9.33
CA PRO A 310 3.33 -7.43 9.42
C PRO A 310 3.95 -6.03 9.49
N ALA A 311 3.38 -5.10 8.72
CA ALA A 311 3.97 -3.79 8.53
C ALA A 311 2.96 -2.66 8.29
N PHE A 312 3.37 -1.44 8.62
CA PHE A 312 2.75 -0.18 8.19
C PHE A 312 3.83 0.91 8.13
N ARG A 313 3.56 2.04 7.47
CA ARG A 313 4.57 3.10 7.33
C ARG A 313 4.00 4.50 7.49
N ALA A 314 4.88 5.43 7.85
CA ALA A 314 4.65 6.85 7.72
C ALA A 314 5.50 7.43 6.58
N TYR A 315 4.98 8.46 5.94
CA TYR A 315 5.69 9.27 4.97
C TYR A 315 5.86 10.68 5.51
N LEU A 316 7.07 11.23 5.38
CA LEU A 316 7.31 12.66 5.54
C LEU A 316 7.21 13.35 4.19
N TYR A 317 6.63 14.55 4.16
CA TYR A 317 6.53 15.35 2.94
C TYR A 317 6.77 16.83 3.21
N ASN A 318 7.23 17.54 2.18
CA ASN A 318 7.44 18.98 2.24
C ASN A 318 6.09 19.72 2.17
N THR A 319 5.82 20.64 3.08
CA THR A 319 4.52 21.32 3.16
C THR A 319 4.29 22.41 2.10
N GLU A 320 5.32 22.77 1.33
CA GLU A 320 5.25 23.77 0.26
C GLU A 320 5.00 23.13 -1.11
N ASP A 321 5.78 22.11 -1.48
CA ASP A 321 5.70 21.45 -2.79
C ASP A 321 5.13 20.03 -2.76
N PHE A 322 4.80 19.52 -1.56
CA PHE A 322 4.25 18.19 -1.32
C PHE A 322 5.12 17.03 -1.81
N ALA A 323 6.42 17.26 -2.06
CA ALA A 323 7.33 16.18 -2.40
C ALA A 323 7.53 15.25 -1.19
N VAL A 324 7.58 13.94 -1.45
CA VAL A 324 7.89 12.93 -0.43
C VAL A 324 9.36 13.05 -0.03
N LEU A 325 9.60 13.25 1.26
CA LEU A 325 10.92 13.44 1.86
C LEU A 325 11.48 12.16 2.45
N ASP A 326 10.66 11.32 3.07
CA ASP A 326 11.14 10.12 3.75
C ASP A 326 10.04 9.07 3.95
N ILE A 327 10.46 7.83 4.26
CA ILE A 327 9.61 6.72 4.69
C ILE A 327 10.14 6.21 6.02
N TRP A 328 9.25 6.13 7.01
CA TRP A 328 9.50 5.46 8.28
C TRP A 328 8.70 4.16 8.27
N GLN A 329 9.39 3.05 8.05
CA GLN A 329 8.79 1.73 7.97
C GLN A 329 8.74 1.11 9.36
N TYR A 330 7.56 0.68 9.80
CA TYR A 330 7.36 -0.05 11.04
C TYR A 330 7.00 -1.49 10.73
N TYR A 331 7.43 -2.39 11.62
CA TYR A 331 7.12 -3.80 11.49
C TYR A 331 6.95 -4.48 12.85
N LEU A 332 6.33 -5.66 12.81
CA LEU A 332 6.29 -6.61 13.89
C LEU A 332 7.06 -7.85 13.48
N ASN A 333 8.10 -8.24 14.23
CA ASN A 333 8.66 -9.57 14.08
C ASN A 333 7.63 -10.59 14.57
N LEU A 334 6.93 -11.25 13.64
CA LEU A 334 5.79 -12.10 13.97
C LEU A 334 6.20 -13.32 14.81
N THR A 335 7.36 -13.90 14.51
CA THR A 335 7.91 -15.04 15.26
C THR A 335 8.15 -14.65 16.71
N GLU A 336 8.91 -13.58 16.94
CA GLU A 336 9.20 -13.04 18.28
C GLU A 336 7.91 -12.66 19.02
N ALA A 337 6.95 -12.02 18.33
CA ALA A 337 5.69 -11.62 18.95
C ALA A 337 4.85 -12.81 19.42
N ASN A 338 4.84 -13.90 18.66
CA ASN A 338 4.14 -15.13 19.01
C ASN A 338 4.84 -15.88 20.15
N GLU A 339 6.17 -15.95 20.15
CA GLU A 339 6.97 -16.59 21.20
C GLU A 339 6.85 -15.85 22.54
N GLU A 340 6.93 -14.52 22.51
CA GLU A 340 6.83 -13.67 23.71
C GLU A 340 5.38 -13.40 24.12
N GLN A 341 4.40 -13.77 23.28
CA GLN A 341 2.99 -13.39 23.40
C GLN A 341 2.81 -11.88 23.59
N ARG A 342 3.65 -11.09 22.92
CA ARG A 342 3.66 -9.63 23.01
C ARG A 342 3.92 -8.97 21.67
N SER A 343 3.04 -8.05 21.25
CA SER A 343 3.21 -7.30 20.01
C SER A 343 4.20 -6.14 20.16
N SER A 344 5.48 -6.43 20.03
CA SER A 344 6.58 -5.44 20.10
C SER A 344 6.88 -4.80 18.74
N TRP A 345 5.92 -4.04 18.21
CA TRP A 345 6.11 -3.23 17.00
C TRP A 345 7.28 -2.26 17.15
N ARG A 346 8.10 -2.12 16.11
CA ARG A 346 9.28 -1.26 16.11
C ARG A 346 9.54 -0.67 14.74
N LEU A 347 10.33 0.41 14.71
CA LEU A 347 10.85 0.97 13.48
C LEU A 347 11.79 -0.06 12.84
N GLU A 348 11.52 -0.43 11.60
CA GLU A 348 12.39 -1.29 10.80
C GLU A 348 13.54 -0.47 10.23
N TYR A 349 13.22 0.62 9.52
CA TYR A 349 14.19 1.54 8.94
C TYR A 349 13.58 2.91 8.63
N ILE A 350 14.47 3.89 8.48
CA ILE A 350 14.20 5.19 7.85
C ILE A 350 14.87 5.18 6.49
N MET A 351 14.13 5.41 5.40
CA MET A 351 14.63 5.19 4.04
C MET A 351 15.82 6.08 3.70
N THR A 352 15.80 7.35 4.11
CA THR A 352 16.93 8.26 3.89
C THR A 352 18.20 7.82 4.63
N GLU A 353 18.07 7.34 5.87
CA GLU A 353 19.19 6.84 6.66
C GLU A 353 19.74 5.53 6.11
N ALA A 354 18.87 4.57 5.79
CA ALA A 354 19.25 3.24 5.32
C ALA A 354 20.01 3.28 3.98
N PHE A 355 19.68 4.25 3.11
CA PHE A 355 20.25 4.35 1.76
C PHE A 355 21.08 5.62 1.52
N GLY A 356 21.32 6.43 2.55
CA GLY A 356 22.09 7.68 2.43
C GLY A 356 21.47 8.70 1.46
N LEU A 357 20.14 8.79 1.42
CA LEU A 357 19.42 9.72 0.55
C LEU A 357 19.17 11.05 1.25
N ALA A 358 19.11 12.13 0.47
CA ALA A 358 18.70 13.44 0.99
C ALA A 358 17.17 13.57 1.11
N ASP A 359 16.46 12.99 0.15
CA ASP A 359 14.99 12.89 0.09
C ASP A 359 14.59 11.75 -0.85
N LEU A 360 13.28 11.54 -1.01
CA LEU A 360 12.72 10.51 -1.91
C LEU A 360 12.25 11.08 -3.25
N ARG A 361 12.84 12.21 -3.70
CA ARG A 361 12.56 12.75 -5.02
C ARG A 361 13.10 11.83 -6.13
N PRO A 362 12.50 11.87 -7.34
CA PRO A 362 12.82 10.92 -8.40
C PRO A 362 14.31 10.79 -8.77
N PRO A 363 15.13 11.87 -8.84
CA PRO A 363 16.55 11.73 -9.13
C PRO A 363 17.34 10.94 -8.07
N GLY A 364 16.99 11.09 -6.79
CA GLY A 364 17.64 10.35 -5.70
C GLY A 364 17.31 8.87 -5.77
N LEU A 365 16.03 8.54 -5.93
CA LEU A 365 15.58 7.16 -6.08
C LEU A 365 16.12 6.49 -7.36
N LEU A 366 16.26 7.22 -8.46
CA LEU A 366 16.88 6.67 -9.68
C LEU A 366 18.33 6.29 -9.43
N ARG A 367 19.11 7.14 -8.75
CA ARG A 367 20.50 6.82 -8.40
C ARG A 367 20.58 5.58 -7.50
N LEU A 368 19.68 5.46 -6.52
CA LEU A 368 19.58 4.28 -5.68
C LEU A 368 19.27 3.03 -6.51
N ALA A 369 18.23 3.07 -7.35
CA ALA A 369 17.85 1.94 -8.20
C ALA A 369 18.98 1.50 -9.13
N LEU A 370 19.71 2.44 -9.74
CA LEU A 370 20.86 2.14 -10.59
C LEU A 370 22.02 1.51 -9.79
N SER A 371 22.19 1.87 -8.51
CA SER A 371 23.22 1.29 -7.64
C SER A 371 22.98 -0.19 -7.32
N PHE A 372 21.74 -0.68 -7.45
CA PHE A 372 21.41 -2.08 -7.22
C PHE A 372 22.01 -3.01 -8.27
N GLY A 373 22.26 -2.51 -9.49
CA GLY A 373 22.85 -3.29 -10.58
C GLY A 373 24.36 -3.55 -10.42
N ALA A 374 25.02 -2.93 -9.44
CA ALA A 374 26.44 -3.15 -9.20
C ALA A 374 26.69 -4.59 -8.69
N PRO A 375 27.78 -5.26 -9.11
CA PRO A 375 28.16 -6.55 -8.56
C PRO A 375 28.32 -6.47 -7.03
N ARG A 376 27.64 -7.35 -6.28
CA ARG A 376 27.62 -7.36 -4.80
C ARG A 376 27.16 -6.04 -4.17
N SER A 377 26.14 -5.42 -4.76
CA SER A 377 25.54 -4.21 -4.22
C SER A 377 25.02 -4.41 -2.80
N GLU A 378 25.68 -3.79 -1.82
CA GLU A 378 25.22 -3.73 -0.43
C GLU A 378 23.85 -3.05 -0.35
N ALA A 379 23.63 -2.00 -1.13
CA ALA A 379 22.35 -1.31 -1.22
C ALA A 379 21.23 -2.25 -1.69
N PHE A 380 21.49 -3.15 -2.65
CA PHE A 380 20.50 -4.15 -3.05
C PHE A 380 20.25 -5.20 -1.97
N ALA A 381 21.29 -5.64 -1.25
CA ALA A 381 21.13 -6.58 -0.14
C ALA A 381 20.26 -5.98 1.00
N VAL A 382 20.50 -4.71 1.37
CA VAL A 382 19.67 -3.96 2.31
C VAL A 382 18.23 -3.84 1.79
N TYR A 383 18.06 -3.42 0.53
CA TYR A 383 16.75 -3.31 -0.11
C TYR A 383 15.99 -4.64 -0.10
N PHE A 384 16.65 -5.75 -0.41
CA PHE A 384 16.00 -7.06 -0.49
C PHE A 384 15.60 -7.61 0.87
N ALA A 385 16.33 -7.26 1.95
CA ALA A 385 15.90 -7.56 3.31
C ALA A 385 14.61 -6.79 3.66
N HIS A 386 14.53 -5.51 3.32
CA HIS A 386 13.34 -4.67 3.54
C HIS A 386 12.17 -5.04 2.62
N TYR A 387 12.44 -5.53 1.41
CA TYR A 387 11.41 -6.03 0.48
C TYR A 387 10.49 -7.07 1.13
N MET A 388 11.04 -7.89 2.04
CA MET A 388 10.33 -8.89 2.83
C MET A 388 10.09 -8.46 4.28
N VAL A 389 10.26 -7.17 4.60
CA VAL A 389 10.06 -6.61 5.94
C VAL A 389 10.88 -7.37 7.00
N ALA A 390 12.16 -7.60 6.72
CA ALA A 390 13.06 -8.35 7.58
C ALA A 390 12.52 -9.76 7.99
N TYR A 391 11.72 -10.40 7.14
CA TYR A 391 11.21 -11.77 7.35
C TYR A 391 12.34 -12.79 7.54
N ASP A 392 13.37 -12.71 6.69
CA ASP A 392 14.54 -13.58 6.76
C ASP A 392 15.83 -12.75 6.54
N LEU A 393 16.57 -12.55 7.62
CA LEU A 393 17.84 -11.82 7.61
C LEU A 393 19.02 -12.65 7.06
N SER A 394 18.87 -13.98 6.92
CA SER A 394 19.93 -14.83 6.34
C SER A 394 20.14 -14.54 4.85
N VAL A 395 19.11 -14.02 4.18
CA VAL A 395 19.15 -13.63 2.77
C VAL A 395 20.11 -12.45 2.52
N PHE A 396 20.29 -11.56 3.50
CA PHE A 396 21.29 -10.49 3.44
C PHE A 396 22.70 -11.04 3.23
N LEU A 397 23.04 -12.13 3.93
CA LEU A 397 24.34 -12.80 3.81
C LEU A 397 24.49 -13.50 2.45
N LEU A 398 23.41 -14.08 1.93
CA LEU A 398 23.40 -14.75 0.62
C LEU A 398 23.69 -13.78 -0.53
N CYS A 399 23.07 -12.59 -0.53
CA CYS A 399 23.30 -11.57 -1.56
C CYS A 399 24.77 -11.07 -1.61
N LEU A 400 25.46 -11.03 -0.47
CA LEU A 400 26.86 -10.63 -0.38
C LEU A 400 27.84 -11.75 -0.77
N CYS A 401 27.41 -13.01 -0.66
CA CYS A 401 28.26 -14.19 -0.87
C CYS A 401 28.22 -14.78 -2.30
N ILE A 402 27.41 -14.25 -3.24
CA ILE A 402 27.42 -14.75 -4.62
C ILE A 402 28.75 -14.36 -5.30
N PRO A 403 29.56 -15.33 -5.79
CA PRO A 403 30.74 -15.04 -6.60
C PRO A 403 30.28 -14.42 -7.93
N GLY A 404 30.81 -13.25 -8.26
CA GLY A 404 30.59 -12.65 -9.58
C GLY A 404 31.03 -13.63 -10.66
N LYS A 405 30.12 -13.96 -11.57
CA LYS A 405 30.45 -14.59 -12.84
C LYS A 405 30.40 -13.55 -13.94
#